data_AF-A0A0E3JNE3-F1
#
_entry.id   AF-A0A0E3JNE3-F1
#
_cell.length_a   1.000
_cell.length_b   1.000
_cell.length_c   1.000
_cell.angle_alpha   90.00
_cell.angle_beta   90.00
_cell.angle_gamma   90.00
#
_symmetry.space_group_name_H-M   'P 1'
#
loop_
_entity.id
_entity.type
_entity.pdbx_description
1 polymer ?
#
loop_
_entity_poly.entity_id
_entity_poly.type
_entity_poly.pdbx_seq_one_letter_code
_entity_poly.pdbx_strand_id
1 'polypeptide(L)'
;MFAEMGFKTFRLSIAWSRIFPNGDDKEPNEKGLQFYDNVFDELAKYEIEPLVTISHYETPLALAKNYDGWVNRKLIGFFENYVRTIFTRYKDKVKYWLTFNEINSEFKIGYMILGGIPNPYLKASDWGWQIDPEGLRYILNLLYDRYQKPLFIVENGLGAVDELITDENGNKTVNDDYRINYLKDHLIQVREAIEDGVELWGYTTWGCIDLVSASTAELKKRYGFIYVDRHDEGSGTLERYKKKSFYWYKKVIETNGEEL
;
A
#
# COMPACT_ATOMS: atom_id res chain seq x y z
N MET A 1 -0.57 4.31 16.60
CA MET A 1 0.32 3.18 16.19
C MET A 1 1.26 3.58 15.05
N PHE A 2 0.78 4.10 13.91
CA PHE A 2 1.69 4.55 12.84
C PHE A 2 2.66 5.66 13.27
N ALA A 3 2.16 6.67 13.98
CA ALA A 3 3.00 7.71 14.57
C ALA A 3 4.02 7.15 15.59
N GLU A 4 3.67 6.08 16.31
CA GLU A 4 4.58 5.44 17.26
C GLU A 4 5.73 4.72 16.56
N MET A 5 5.50 4.20 15.35
CA MET A 5 6.55 3.69 14.48
C MET A 5 7.38 4.81 13.82
N GLY A 6 6.96 6.08 13.95
CA GLY A 6 7.65 7.22 13.37
C GLY A 6 7.38 7.46 11.88
N PHE A 7 6.28 6.92 11.34
CA PHE A 7 5.92 7.07 9.91
C PHE A 7 6.05 8.53 9.46
N LYS A 8 6.64 8.75 8.29
CA LYS A 8 6.74 10.07 7.64
C LYS A 8 5.65 10.28 6.60
N THR A 9 5.21 9.20 5.98
CA THR A 9 4.20 9.19 4.93
C THR A 9 3.25 8.02 5.15
N PHE A 10 1.95 8.21 4.91
CA PHE A 10 0.97 7.14 4.89
C PHE A 10 0.24 7.11 3.56
N ARG A 11 0.40 6.00 2.83
CA ARG A 11 -0.28 5.78 1.55
C ARG A 11 -1.67 5.21 1.78
N LEU A 12 -2.67 5.82 1.16
CA LEU A 12 -4.05 5.34 1.14
C LEU A 12 -4.73 5.67 -0.19
N SER A 13 -5.94 5.17 -0.40
CA SER A 13 -6.82 5.65 -1.45
C SER A 13 -8.03 6.39 -0.91
N ILE A 14 -8.54 7.32 -1.72
CA ILE A 14 -9.88 7.86 -1.51
C ILE A 14 -10.84 6.96 -2.28
N ALA A 15 -11.80 6.37 -1.57
CA ALA A 15 -12.80 5.53 -2.17
C ALA A 15 -13.74 6.39 -3.01
N TRP A 16 -13.68 6.23 -4.33
CA TRP A 16 -14.50 6.99 -5.27
C TRP A 16 -15.99 6.86 -4.90
N SER A 17 -16.46 5.66 -4.55
CA SER A 17 -17.84 5.41 -4.11
C SER A 17 -18.23 6.08 -2.78
N ARG A 18 -17.28 6.56 -1.96
CA ARG A 18 -17.62 7.42 -0.81
C ARG A 18 -17.93 8.85 -1.23
N ILE A 19 -17.29 9.34 -2.29
CA ILE A 19 -17.45 10.72 -2.78
C ILE A 19 -18.60 10.80 -3.79
N PHE A 20 -18.66 9.88 -4.74
CA PHE A 20 -19.75 9.74 -5.71
C PHE A 20 -20.27 8.29 -5.66
N PRO A 21 -21.29 8.00 -4.83
CA PRO A 21 -21.81 6.64 -4.64
C PRO A 21 -22.23 5.91 -5.91
N ASN A 22 -22.84 6.62 -6.87
CA ASN A 22 -23.16 6.09 -8.20
C ASN A 22 -22.06 6.39 -9.22
N GLY A 23 -21.17 7.33 -8.91
CA GLY A 23 -20.09 7.78 -9.79
C GLY A 23 -20.52 8.86 -10.78
N ASP A 24 -21.80 8.90 -11.15
CA ASP A 24 -22.44 9.91 -11.99
C ASP A 24 -23.39 10.85 -11.22
N ASP A 25 -23.26 10.88 -9.88
CA ASP A 25 -24.00 11.81 -9.05
C ASP A 25 -23.67 13.26 -9.41
N LYS A 26 -24.67 14.14 -9.35
CA LYS A 26 -24.48 15.57 -9.68
C LYS A 26 -23.60 16.31 -8.67
N GLU A 27 -23.75 15.94 -7.40
CA GLU A 27 -23.06 16.56 -6.27
C GLU A 27 -22.32 15.49 -5.46
N PRO A 28 -21.15 15.83 -4.87
CA PRO A 28 -20.43 14.88 -4.05
C PRO A 28 -21.14 14.64 -2.71
N ASN A 29 -20.92 13.46 -2.15
CA ASN A 29 -21.37 13.08 -0.82
C ASN A 29 -20.47 13.73 0.26
N GLU A 30 -20.98 14.78 0.90
CA GLU A 30 -20.25 15.51 1.95
C GLU A 30 -19.79 14.61 3.11
N LYS A 31 -20.55 13.57 3.48
CA LYS A 31 -20.10 12.64 4.54
C LYS A 31 -18.85 11.86 4.13
N GLY A 32 -18.70 11.56 2.84
CA GLY A 32 -17.50 10.97 2.28
C GLY A 32 -16.33 11.94 2.34
N LEU A 33 -16.56 13.21 1.99
CA LEU A 33 -15.53 14.25 2.05
C LEU A 33 -15.05 14.49 3.49
N GLN A 34 -15.98 14.72 4.41
CA GLN A 34 -15.69 14.94 5.82
C GLN A 34 -14.95 13.77 6.48
N PHE A 35 -15.21 12.54 6.04
CA PHE A 35 -14.45 11.38 6.52
C PHE A 35 -12.96 11.52 6.21
N TYR A 36 -12.60 11.88 4.98
CA TYR A 36 -11.19 12.04 4.59
C TYR A 36 -10.58 13.33 5.16
N ASP A 37 -11.35 14.39 5.38
CA ASP A 37 -10.88 15.51 6.20
C ASP A 37 -10.41 15.03 7.57
N ASN A 38 -11.23 14.24 8.27
CA ASN A 38 -10.87 13.72 9.58
C ASN A 38 -9.62 12.82 9.52
N VAL A 39 -9.48 12.00 8.46
CA VAL A 39 -8.29 11.16 8.26
C VAL A 39 -7.05 12.02 8.05
N PHE A 40 -7.08 12.99 7.15
CA PHE A 40 -5.93 13.85 6.86
C PHE A 40 -5.59 14.77 8.02
N ASP A 41 -6.58 15.28 8.74
CA ASP A 41 -6.36 16.07 9.96
C ASP A 41 -5.72 15.21 11.06
N GLU A 42 -6.10 13.93 11.18
CA GLU A 42 -5.46 13.01 12.13
C GLU A 42 -4.02 12.70 11.74
N LEU A 43 -3.72 12.52 10.45
CA LEU A 43 -2.34 12.33 9.98
C LEU A 43 -1.49 13.59 10.24
N ALA A 44 -2.05 14.78 9.97
CA ALA A 44 -1.38 16.06 10.19
C ALA A 44 -1.03 16.30 11.66
N LYS A 45 -1.87 15.87 12.62
CA LYS A 45 -1.56 15.94 14.07
C LYS A 45 -0.27 15.21 14.45
N TYR A 46 0.14 14.23 13.66
CA TYR A 46 1.33 13.43 13.88
C TYR A 46 2.43 13.67 12.84
N GLU A 47 2.31 14.75 12.03
CA GLU A 47 3.28 15.09 10.97
C GLU A 47 3.49 13.97 9.95
N ILE A 48 2.43 13.21 9.66
CA ILE A 48 2.43 12.16 8.65
C ILE A 48 1.85 12.72 7.36
N GLU A 49 2.65 12.74 6.29
CA GLU A 49 2.20 13.22 4.99
C GLU A 49 1.29 12.17 4.31
N PRO A 50 0.09 12.53 3.82
CA PRO A 50 -0.72 11.63 3.03
C PRO A 50 -0.18 11.47 1.60
N LEU A 51 -0.05 10.21 1.15
CA LEU A 51 0.17 9.86 -0.25
C LEU A 51 -1.12 9.22 -0.79
N VAL A 52 -1.86 9.93 -1.64
CA VAL A 52 -3.22 9.52 -2.02
C VAL A 52 -3.26 8.92 -3.42
N THR A 53 -3.74 7.68 -3.51
CA THR A 53 -4.11 7.05 -4.78
C THR A 53 -5.57 7.37 -5.09
N ILE A 54 -5.83 7.97 -6.25
CA ILE A 54 -7.17 8.46 -6.62
C ILE A 54 -8.10 7.30 -7.00
N SER A 55 -7.59 6.34 -7.78
CA SER A 55 -8.31 5.12 -8.18
C SER A 55 -7.50 3.88 -7.85
N HIS A 56 -7.98 3.08 -6.89
CA HIS A 56 -7.32 1.85 -6.45
C HIS A 56 -8.32 0.68 -6.39
N TYR A 57 -8.69 0.14 -7.56
CA TYR A 57 -9.58 -1.03 -7.69
C TYR A 57 -10.97 -0.89 -7.05
N GLU A 58 -11.49 0.34 -6.99
CA GLU A 58 -12.70 0.68 -6.21
C GLU A 58 -13.71 1.53 -7.00
N THR A 59 -13.72 1.38 -8.33
CA THR A 59 -14.69 2.05 -9.23
C THR A 59 -16.13 1.80 -8.74
N PRO A 60 -16.99 2.83 -8.66
CA PRO A 60 -18.38 2.66 -8.27
C PRO A 60 -19.09 1.60 -9.12
N LEU A 61 -19.77 0.65 -8.46
CA LEU A 61 -20.43 -0.48 -9.11
C LEU A 61 -21.48 -0.03 -10.14
N ALA A 62 -22.15 1.10 -9.90
CA ALA A 62 -23.11 1.68 -10.84
C ALA A 62 -22.45 2.08 -12.16
N LEU A 63 -21.21 2.57 -12.17
CA LEU A 63 -20.49 2.89 -13.40
C LEU A 63 -20.16 1.63 -14.21
N ALA A 64 -19.75 0.55 -13.54
CA ALA A 64 -19.54 -0.75 -14.18
C ALA A 64 -20.84 -1.29 -14.80
N LYS A 65 -21.96 -1.22 -14.08
CA LYS A 65 -23.25 -1.77 -14.55
C LYS A 65 -23.92 -0.93 -15.65
N ASN A 66 -23.87 0.40 -15.53
CA ASN A 66 -24.63 1.30 -16.40
C ASN A 66 -23.85 1.74 -17.63
N TYR A 67 -22.52 1.67 -17.58
CA TYR A 67 -21.64 2.18 -18.63
C TYR A 67 -20.55 1.18 -19.05
N ASP A 68 -20.57 -0.07 -18.56
CA ASP A 68 -19.54 -1.08 -18.86
C ASP A 68 -18.12 -0.66 -18.42
N GLY A 69 -18.04 0.20 -17.40
CA GLY A 69 -16.76 0.65 -16.86
C GLY A 69 -15.94 1.46 -17.88
N TRP A 70 -14.61 1.30 -17.83
CA TRP A 70 -13.65 2.17 -18.54
C TRP A 70 -13.68 2.04 -20.06
N VAL A 71 -14.39 1.05 -20.61
CA VAL A 71 -14.61 0.96 -22.07
C VAL A 71 -15.47 2.12 -22.59
N ASN A 72 -16.29 2.73 -21.72
CA ASN A 72 -17.13 3.86 -22.08
C ASN A 72 -16.45 5.18 -21.74
N ARG A 73 -16.23 5.99 -22.78
CA ARG A 73 -15.53 7.28 -22.68
C ARG A 73 -16.18 8.27 -21.71
N LYS A 74 -17.47 8.11 -21.36
CA LYS A 74 -18.14 8.94 -20.34
C LYS A 74 -17.46 8.85 -18.97
N LEU A 75 -16.81 7.73 -18.64
CA LEU A 75 -16.09 7.59 -17.37
C LEU A 75 -14.95 8.58 -17.20
N ILE A 76 -14.36 9.07 -18.29
CA ILE A 76 -13.36 10.13 -18.21
C ILE A 76 -13.95 11.38 -17.55
N GLY A 77 -15.18 11.76 -17.93
CA GLY A 77 -15.87 12.91 -17.34
C GLY A 77 -16.28 12.68 -15.88
N PHE A 78 -16.75 11.48 -15.55
CA PHE A 78 -17.07 11.12 -14.16
C PHE A 78 -15.81 11.13 -13.27
N PHE A 79 -14.72 10.58 -13.77
CA PHE A 79 -13.44 10.58 -13.08
C PHE A 79 -12.87 11.98 -12.94
N GLU A 80 -12.94 12.80 -13.98
CA GLU A 80 -12.51 14.20 -13.92
C GLU A 80 -13.29 14.99 -12.86
N ASN A 81 -14.62 14.82 -12.80
CA ASN A 81 -15.44 15.47 -11.78
C ASN A 81 -15.03 15.04 -10.37
N TYR A 82 -14.80 13.74 -10.18
CA TYR A 82 -14.29 13.19 -8.93
C TYR A 82 -12.92 13.77 -8.55
N VAL A 83 -11.96 13.79 -9.47
CA VAL A 83 -10.61 14.33 -9.26
C VAL A 83 -10.67 15.82 -8.91
N ARG A 84 -11.45 16.62 -9.65
CA ARG A 84 -11.61 18.05 -9.37
C ARG A 84 -12.17 18.30 -7.99
N THR A 85 -13.14 17.48 -7.57
CA THR A 85 -13.76 17.57 -6.25
C THR A 85 -12.73 17.34 -5.14
N ILE A 86 -11.99 16.23 -5.18
CA ILE A 86 -11.02 15.90 -4.13
C ILE A 86 -9.81 16.82 -4.16
N PHE A 87 -9.34 17.25 -5.34
CA PHE A 87 -8.24 18.22 -5.44
C PHE A 87 -8.65 19.57 -4.86
N THR A 88 -9.88 20.02 -5.13
CA THR A 88 -10.37 21.29 -4.57
C THR A 88 -10.51 21.20 -3.05
N ARG A 89 -11.05 20.09 -2.54
CA ARG A 89 -11.27 19.91 -1.09
C ARG A 89 -9.95 19.77 -0.31
N TYR A 90 -8.99 19.01 -0.83
CA TYR A 90 -7.78 18.63 -0.08
C TYR A 90 -6.48 19.29 -0.57
N LYS A 91 -6.56 20.35 -1.39
CA LYS A 91 -5.40 21.08 -1.92
C LYS A 91 -4.37 21.51 -0.87
N ASP A 92 -4.82 21.83 0.34
CA ASP A 92 -3.97 22.32 1.43
C ASP A 92 -3.60 21.20 2.43
N LYS A 93 -4.07 19.97 2.18
CA LYS A 93 -3.90 18.80 3.07
C LYS A 93 -3.11 17.65 2.44
N VAL A 94 -3.05 17.57 1.11
CA VAL A 94 -2.40 16.45 0.40
C VAL A 94 -1.48 16.97 -0.69
N LYS A 95 -0.19 16.71 -0.53
CA LYS A 95 0.83 17.08 -1.52
C LYS A 95 1.04 16.01 -2.60
N TYR A 96 1.02 14.73 -2.22
CA TYR A 96 1.38 13.64 -3.12
C TYR A 96 0.17 12.84 -3.60
N TRP A 97 0.05 12.71 -4.92
CA TRP A 97 -1.08 12.06 -5.59
C TRP A 97 -0.61 11.03 -6.62
N LEU A 98 -1.31 9.90 -6.68
CA LEU A 98 -1.19 8.88 -7.73
C LEU A 98 -2.54 8.75 -8.43
N THR A 99 -2.57 8.78 -9.75
CA THR A 99 -3.84 8.74 -10.51
C THR A 99 -4.50 7.37 -10.46
N PHE A 100 -3.82 6.35 -10.98
CA PHE A 100 -4.30 4.97 -11.05
C PHE A 100 -3.28 4.02 -10.41
N ASN A 101 -3.76 3.15 -9.53
CA ASN A 101 -2.96 2.00 -9.11
C ASN A 101 -2.78 1.03 -10.27
N GLU A 102 -1.53 0.71 -10.62
CA GLU A 102 -1.18 -0.28 -11.65
C GLU A 102 -2.07 -0.21 -12.90
N ILE A 103 -2.07 0.92 -13.62
CA ILE A 103 -2.92 1.09 -14.83
C ILE A 103 -2.72 -0.03 -15.86
N ASN A 104 -1.55 -0.68 -15.85
CA ASN A 104 -1.20 -1.80 -16.69
C ASN A 104 -1.87 -3.13 -16.28
N SER A 105 -2.43 -3.23 -15.07
CA SER A 105 -3.17 -4.42 -14.61
C SER A 105 -4.42 -4.70 -15.45
N GLU A 106 -4.96 -3.71 -16.17
CA GLU A 106 -6.07 -3.90 -17.12
C GLU A 106 -5.65 -4.65 -18.41
N PHE A 107 -4.36 -4.66 -18.76
CA PHE A 107 -3.84 -5.39 -19.92
C PHE A 107 -3.57 -6.89 -19.64
N LYS A 108 -4.07 -7.44 -18.52
CA LYS A 108 -3.81 -8.81 -18.02
C LYS A 108 -4.37 -9.96 -18.89
N ILE A 109 -4.54 -9.77 -20.19
CA ILE A 109 -4.58 -10.84 -21.21
C ILE A 109 -3.35 -10.64 -22.10
N GLY A 110 -2.14 -10.87 -21.56
CA GLY A 110 -0.91 -10.66 -22.32
C GLY A 110 0.36 -10.56 -21.50
N TYR A 111 0.80 -11.68 -20.95
CA TYR A 111 2.21 -11.99 -20.66
C TYR A 111 2.97 -11.42 -19.45
N MET A 112 2.53 -10.40 -18.71
CA MET A 112 3.26 -10.01 -17.48
C MET A 112 2.33 -9.51 -16.38
N ILE A 113 2.66 -9.89 -15.15
CA ILE A 113 2.30 -9.35 -13.80
C ILE A 113 1.98 -10.48 -12.80
N LEU A 114 1.56 -11.69 -13.23
CA LEU A 114 1.29 -12.82 -12.29
C LEU A 114 1.92 -14.17 -12.69
N GLY A 115 2.79 -14.20 -13.70
CA GLY A 115 3.42 -15.44 -14.17
C GLY A 115 4.61 -15.16 -15.08
N GLY A 116 5.72 -14.69 -14.51
CA GLY A 116 7.01 -14.76 -15.19
C GLY A 116 7.51 -16.22 -15.25
N ILE A 117 8.51 -16.49 -16.09
CA ILE A 117 9.22 -17.77 -16.02
C ILE A 117 9.89 -17.82 -14.64
N PRO A 118 9.56 -18.80 -13.78
CA PRO A 118 10.13 -18.88 -12.46
C PRO A 118 11.64 -19.08 -12.57
N ASN A 119 12.41 -18.22 -11.91
CA ASN A 119 13.85 -18.39 -11.81
C ASN A 119 14.15 -19.54 -10.81
N PRO A 120 14.69 -20.69 -11.25
CA PRO A 120 14.89 -21.86 -10.38
C PRO A 120 15.91 -21.63 -9.25
N TYR A 121 16.66 -20.52 -9.28
CA TYR A 121 17.65 -20.18 -8.27
C TYR A 121 17.09 -19.33 -7.12
N LEU A 122 15.86 -18.81 -7.24
CA LEU A 122 15.25 -17.98 -6.21
C LEU A 122 14.34 -18.79 -5.27
N LYS A 123 14.41 -18.46 -3.97
CA LYS A 123 13.43 -18.94 -2.99
C LYS A 123 12.06 -18.31 -3.27
N ALA A 124 11.00 -19.00 -2.88
CA ALA A 124 9.63 -18.49 -2.97
C ALA A 124 8.97 -18.46 -1.60
N SER A 125 8.02 -17.54 -1.41
CA SER A 125 7.12 -17.55 -0.26
C SER A 125 6.13 -18.71 -0.33
N ASP A 126 5.36 -18.93 0.73
CA ASP A 126 4.28 -19.94 0.78
C ASP A 126 3.21 -19.75 -0.31
N TRP A 127 3.12 -18.55 -0.90
CA TRP A 127 2.24 -18.22 -2.03
C TRP A 127 2.93 -18.33 -3.40
N GLY A 128 4.12 -18.94 -3.47
CA GLY A 128 4.87 -19.14 -4.71
C GLY A 128 5.50 -17.87 -5.28
N TRP A 129 5.55 -16.78 -4.52
CA TRP A 129 6.15 -15.53 -4.98
C TRP A 129 7.66 -15.56 -4.75
N GLN A 130 8.44 -15.40 -5.81
CA GLN A 130 9.90 -15.41 -5.72
C GLN A 130 10.40 -14.21 -4.91
N ILE A 131 11.39 -14.45 -4.06
CA ILE A 131 12.01 -13.45 -3.21
C ILE A 131 13.35 -13.08 -3.86
N ASP A 132 13.41 -11.86 -4.39
CA ASP A 132 14.57 -11.33 -5.11
C ASP A 132 14.86 -9.87 -4.69
N PRO A 133 15.60 -9.67 -3.59
CA PRO A 133 15.95 -8.32 -3.15
C PRO A 133 16.84 -7.59 -4.17
N GLU A 134 17.76 -8.29 -4.85
CA GLU A 134 18.65 -7.69 -5.87
C GLU A 134 17.86 -7.21 -7.09
N GLY A 135 16.80 -7.93 -7.45
CA GLY A 135 15.85 -7.52 -8.47
C GLY A 135 15.24 -6.13 -8.22
N LEU A 136 15.07 -5.75 -6.94
CA LEU A 136 14.61 -4.40 -6.57
C LEU A 136 15.65 -3.33 -6.92
N ARG A 137 16.94 -3.54 -6.60
CA ARG A 137 18.01 -2.62 -7.01
C ARG A 137 18.10 -2.51 -8.53
N TYR A 138 18.01 -3.65 -9.22
CA TYR A 138 18.05 -3.69 -10.68
C TYR A 138 16.92 -2.88 -11.32
N ILE A 139 15.67 -3.06 -10.88
CA ILE A 139 14.53 -2.33 -11.47
C ILE A 139 14.58 -0.84 -11.13
N LEU A 140 15.05 -0.46 -9.95
CA LEU A 140 15.24 0.95 -9.58
C LEU A 140 16.24 1.64 -10.51
N ASN A 141 17.41 1.05 -10.71
CA ASN A 141 18.41 1.55 -11.65
C ASN A 141 17.85 1.60 -13.08
N LEU A 142 17.23 0.52 -13.56
CA LEU A 142 16.67 0.46 -14.91
C LEU A 142 15.61 1.55 -15.17
N LEU A 143 14.70 1.77 -14.23
CA LEU A 143 13.67 2.81 -14.34
C LEU A 143 14.29 4.20 -14.29
N TYR A 144 15.25 4.42 -13.39
CA TYR A 144 15.88 5.72 -13.24
C TYR A 144 16.75 6.08 -14.44
N ASP A 145 17.60 5.16 -14.92
CA ASP A 145 18.41 5.33 -16.13
C ASP A 145 17.54 5.70 -17.33
N ARG A 146 16.39 5.04 -17.46
CA ARG A 146 15.47 5.24 -18.58
C ARG A 146 14.74 6.56 -18.54
N TYR A 147 14.23 6.97 -17.38
CA TYR A 147 13.28 8.08 -17.29
C TYR A 147 13.87 9.35 -16.68
N GLN A 148 14.93 9.23 -15.88
CA GLN A 148 15.55 10.35 -15.15
C GLN A 148 14.49 11.16 -14.39
N LYS A 149 13.58 10.44 -13.75
CA LYS A 149 12.52 10.98 -12.89
C LYS A 149 12.65 10.35 -11.51
N PRO A 150 12.33 11.10 -10.45
CA PRO A 150 12.35 10.54 -9.11
C PRO A 150 11.39 9.36 -9.00
N LEU A 151 11.82 8.33 -8.27
CA LEU A 151 11.04 7.12 -8.03
C LEU A 151 10.41 7.16 -6.64
N PHE A 152 9.39 6.33 -6.44
CA PHE A 152 8.77 6.09 -5.14
C PHE A 152 8.35 4.62 -5.06
N ILE A 153 8.86 3.88 -4.07
CA ILE A 153 8.39 2.50 -3.82
C ILE A 153 7.10 2.58 -3.00
N VAL A 154 5.98 2.45 -3.69
CA VAL A 154 4.65 2.65 -3.09
C VAL A 154 4.02 1.37 -2.56
N GLU A 155 4.57 0.21 -2.91
CA GLU A 155 4.14 -1.13 -2.50
C GLU A 155 5.35 -2.09 -2.49
N ASN A 156 5.65 -2.65 -1.32
CA ASN A 156 6.54 -3.81 -1.16
C ASN A 156 6.21 -4.49 0.19
N GLY A 157 6.26 -5.82 0.24
CA GLY A 157 6.04 -6.54 1.49
C GLY A 157 5.91 -8.05 1.31
N LEU A 158 6.01 -8.78 2.41
CA LEU A 158 5.87 -10.23 2.45
C LEU A 158 4.53 -10.62 3.07
N GLY A 159 3.72 -11.32 2.27
CA GLY A 159 2.51 -11.98 2.74
C GLY A 159 2.86 -13.36 3.30
N ALA A 160 2.53 -13.59 4.56
CA ALA A 160 2.77 -14.85 5.25
C ALA A 160 1.62 -15.16 6.22
N VAL A 161 1.54 -16.40 6.70
CA VAL A 161 0.63 -16.75 7.79
C VAL A 161 1.29 -16.34 9.11
N ASP A 162 0.62 -15.46 9.85
CA ASP A 162 1.06 -15.10 11.20
C ASP A 162 0.34 -15.95 12.25
N GLU A 163 1.05 -16.33 13.30
CA GLU A 163 0.48 -16.93 14.50
C GLU A 163 0.51 -15.91 15.65
N LEU A 164 -0.66 -15.60 16.20
CA LEU A 164 -0.77 -14.73 17.37
C LEU A 164 -0.43 -15.54 18.63
N ILE A 165 0.64 -15.16 19.29
CA ILE A 165 1.13 -15.79 20.52
C ILE A 165 1.04 -14.83 21.70
N THR A 166 1.13 -15.38 22.91
CA THR A 166 1.35 -14.60 24.13
C THR A 166 2.81 -14.72 24.53
N ASP A 167 3.50 -13.59 24.68
CA ASP A 167 4.89 -13.56 25.13
C ASP A 167 5.04 -13.89 26.62
N GLU A 168 6.28 -13.99 27.08
CA GLU A 168 6.63 -14.27 28.49
C GLU A 168 6.10 -13.22 29.48
N ASN A 169 5.77 -12.02 29.00
CA ASN A 169 5.25 -10.91 29.79
C ASN A 169 3.71 -10.83 29.73
N GLY A 170 3.05 -11.78 29.06
CA GLY A 170 1.59 -11.83 28.92
C GLY A 170 1.02 -10.96 27.79
N ASN A 171 1.86 -10.39 26.91
CA ASN A 171 1.40 -9.57 25.79
C ASN A 171 1.16 -10.40 24.54
N LYS A 172 0.09 -10.09 23.80
CA LYS A 172 -0.17 -10.68 22.49
C LYS A 172 0.73 -10.07 21.43
N THR A 173 1.40 -10.91 20.64
CA THR A 173 2.35 -10.50 19.58
C THR A 173 2.45 -11.57 18.48
N VAL A 174 3.23 -11.29 17.44
CA VAL A 174 3.63 -12.25 16.40
C VAL A 174 5.14 -12.19 16.27
N ASN A 175 5.79 -13.37 16.29
CA ASN A 175 7.22 -13.50 15.98
C ASN A 175 7.42 -13.66 14.47
N ASP A 176 7.55 -12.56 13.76
CA ASP A 176 7.61 -12.49 12.29
C ASP A 176 9.00 -12.15 11.74
N ASP A 177 10.01 -12.88 12.20
CA ASP A 177 11.40 -12.74 11.71
C ASP A 177 11.53 -12.94 10.18
N TYR A 178 10.67 -13.77 9.58
CA TYR A 178 10.61 -13.93 8.12
C TYR A 178 10.26 -12.62 7.40
N ARG A 179 9.37 -11.80 7.99
CA ARG A 179 8.96 -10.51 7.44
C ARG A 179 10.05 -9.46 7.63
N ILE A 180 10.69 -9.47 8.81
CA ILE A 180 11.85 -8.62 9.11
C ILE A 180 12.96 -8.89 8.10
N ASN A 181 13.36 -10.16 7.92
CA ASN A 181 14.44 -10.54 7.02
C ASN A 181 14.13 -10.14 5.56
N TYR A 182 12.90 -10.39 5.09
CA TYR A 182 12.49 -9.97 3.75
C TYR A 182 12.63 -8.46 3.56
N LEU A 183 12.06 -7.65 4.48
CA LEU A 183 12.09 -6.20 4.36
C LEU A 183 13.53 -5.65 4.50
N LYS A 184 14.32 -6.21 5.43
CA LYS A 184 15.73 -5.87 5.62
C LYS A 184 16.52 -6.07 4.33
N ASP A 185 16.43 -7.25 3.72
CA ASP A 185 17.19 -7.58 2.51
C ASP A 185 16.82 -6.63 1.35
N HIS A 186 15.54 -6.28 1.20
CA HIS A 186 15.09 -5.32 0.18
C HIS A 186 15.53 -3.89 0.50
N LEU A 187 15.49 -3.45 1.76
CA LEU A 187 15.90 -2.11 2.15
C LEU A 187 17.41 -1.90 2.01
N ILE A 188 18.23 -2.94 2.22
CA ILE A 188 19.66 -2.89 1.89
C ILE A 188 19.83 -2.59 0.40
N GLN A 189 19.09 -3.29 -0.47
CA GLN A 189 19.17 -3.07 -1.92
C GLN A 189 18.60 -1.71 -2.36
N VAL A 190 17.63 -1.16 -1.62
CA VAL A 190 17.17 0.22 -1.79
C VAL A 190 18.28 1.22 -1.47
N ARG A 191 19.00 1.03 -0.36
CA ARG A 191 20.14 1.89 0.01
C ARG A 191 21.22 1.85 -1.07
N GLU A 192 21.55 0.66 -1.55
CA GLU A 192 22.51 0.47 -2.64
C GLU A 192 22.07 1.19 -3.94
N ALA A 193 20.79 1.14 -4.30
CA ALA A 193 20.27 1.86 -5.46
C ALA A 193 20.38 3.39 -5.29
N ILE A 194 20.18 3.91 -4.07
CA ILE A 194 20.39 5.33 -3.77
C ILE A 194 21.88 5.68 -3.92
N GLU A 195 22.79 4.81 -3.45
CA GLU A 195 24.24 4.96 -3.64
C GLU A 195 24.67 4.89 -5.12
N ASP A 196 23.95 4.11 -5.95
CA ASP A 196 24.11 4.08 -7.41
C ASP A 196 23.68 5.41 -8.09
N GLY A 197 22.99 6.30 -7.36
CA GLY A 197 22.56 7.61 -7.83
C GLY A 197 21.07 7.70 -8.19
N VAL A 198 20.26 6.68 -7.85
CA VAL A 198 18.80 6.72 -8.04
C VAL A 198 18.18 7.76 -7.11
N GLU A 199 17.46 8.74 -7.68
CA GLU A 199 16.64 9.65 -6.87
C GLU A 199 15.36 8.91 -6.41
N LEU A 200 15.29 8.56 -5.13
CA LEU A 200 14.16 7.88 -4.52
C LEU A 200 13.53 8.75 -3.43
N TRP A 201 12.25 9.08 -3.59
CA TRP A 201 11.52 9.94 -2.64
C TRP A 201 11.06 9.22 -1.37
N GLY A 202 10.88 7.90 -1.43
CA GLY A 202 10.41 7.15 -0.26
C GLY A 202 10.06 5.70 -0.53
N TYR A 203 9.69 5.03 0.57
CA TYR A 203 9.34 3.62 0.64
C TYR A 203 8.14 3.43 1.58
N THR A 204 7.02 2.95 1.05
CA THR A 204 5.83 2.59 1.83
C THR A 204 5.54 1.11 1.70
N THR A 205 5.64 0.38 2.82
CA THR A 205 5.33 -1.04 2.88
C THR A 205 3.86 -1.30 2.58
N TRP A 206 3.58 -2.34 1.80
CA TRP A 206 2.21 -2.78 1.55
C TRP A 206 1.58 -3.33 2.83
N GLY A 207 0.33 -2.93 3.08
CA GLY A 207 -0.48 -3.46 4.18
C GLY A 207 0.16 -3.32 5.55
N CYS A 208 0.68 -2.14 5.91
CA CYS A 208 1.36 -1.87 7.18
C CYS A 208 0.52 -2.20 8.45
N ILE A 209 -0.80 -2.25 8.30
CA ILE A 209 -1.74 -2.93 9.20
C ILE A 209 -2.41 -4.05 8.39
N ASP A 210 -2.67 -5.20 9.03
CA ASP A 210 -3.32 -6.31 8.35
C ASP A 210 -4.64 -5.88 7.68
N LEU A 211 -4.81 -6.32 6.44
CA LEU A 211 -5.90 -5.96 5.55
C LEU A 211 -6.39 -7.20 4.79
N VAL A 212 -7.56 -7.07 4.17
CA VAL A 212 -8.12 -8.10 3.28
C VAL A 212 -7.33 -8.10 1.96
N SER A 213 -6.81 -9.24 1.55
CA SER A 213 -5.98 -9.37 0.35
C SER A 213 -6.75 -8.99 -0.92
N ALA A 214 -6.09 -8.32 -1.87
CA ALA A 214 -6.74 -7.93 -3.13
C ALA A 214 -7.06 -9.13 -4.04
N SER A 215 -6.24 -10.18 -4.01
CA SER A 215 -6.35 -11.33 -4.93
C SER A 215 -7.39 -12.37 -4.50
N THR A 216 -7.48 -12.66 -3.19
CA THR A 216 -8.29 -13.77 -2.67
C THR A 216 -9.36 -13.32 -1.67
N ALA A 217 -9.38 -12.02 -1.30
CA ALA A 217 -10.24 -11.49 -0.26
C ALA A 217 -10.08 -12.22 1.10
N GLU A 218 -8.86 -12.65 1.41
CA GLU A 218 -8.50 -13.39 2.63
C GLU A 218 -7.72 -12.50 3.62
N LEU A 219 -7.82 -12.83 4.90
CA LEU A 219 -7.07 -12.26 6.02
C LEU A 219 -6.00 -13.21 6.56
N LYS A 220 -6.01 -14.49 6.18
CA LYS A 220 -4.95 -15.45 6.54
C LYS A 220 -3.58 -15.04 6.01
N LYS A 221 -3.52 -14.43 4.81
CA LYS A 221 -2.29 -13.86 4.23
C LYS A 221 -2.06 -12.45 4.76
N ARG A 222 -1.12 -12.29 5.68
CA ARG A 222 -0.89 -11.05 6.42
C ARG A 222 0.42 -10.37 6.02
N TYR A 223 0.41 -9.04 5.98
CA TYR A 223 1.56 -8.22 5.57
C TYR A 223 2.01 -7.25 6.66
N GLY A 224 1.15 -6.94 7.63
CA GLY A 224 1.36 -5.75 8.45
C GLY A 224 2.42 -5.88 9.52
N PHE A 225 2.77 -4.73 10.08
CA PHE A 225 3.46 -4.60 11.36
C PHE A 225 2.47 -4.68 12.53
N ILE A 226 1.19 -4.45 12.23
CA ILE A 226 0.09 -4.46 13.19
C ILE A 226 -0.82 -5.61 12.81
N TYR A 227 -0.87 -6.62 13.69
CA TYR A 227 -1.80 -7.73 13.59
C TYR A 227 -3.21 -7.24 13.87
N VAL A 228 -4.19 -7.69 13.08
CA VAL A 228 -5.62 -7.48 13.36
C VAL A 228 -6.28 -8.82 13.65
N ASP A 229 -6.93 -8.92 14.81
CA ASP A 229 -7.67 -10.10 15.24
C ASP A 229 -8.97 -10.27 14.45
N ARG A 230 -8.82 -10.76 13.22
CA ARG A 230 -9.90 -11.05 12.28
C ARG A 230 -9.46 -12.18 11.35
N HIS A 231 -10.34 -13.14 11.12
CA HIS A 231 -10.06 -14.34 10.33
C HIS A 231 -10.98 -14.43 9.09
N ASP A 232 -10.69 -15.35 8.18
CA ASP A 232 -11.37 -15.47 6.87
C ASP A 232 -12.87 -15.73 7.03
N GLU A 233 -13.26 -16.56 8.00
CA GLU A 233 -14.66 -16.86 8.34
C GLU A 233 -15.37 -15.71 9.08
N GLY A 234 -14.67 -14.60 9.33
CA GLY A 234 -15.21 -13.42 10.00
C GLY A 234 -15.24 -13.51 11.52
N SER A 235 -14.55 -14.47 12.13
CA SER A 235 -14.32 -14.50 13.57
C SER A 235 -13.22 -13.49 13.98
N GLY A 236 -13.08 -13.20 15.27
CA GLY A 236 -12.06 -12.29 15.83
C GLY A 236 -12.64 -10.97 16.38
N THR A 237 -11.91 -10.36 17.31
CA THR A 237 -12.33 -9.18 18.09
C THR A 237 -12.11 -7.83 17.38
N LEU A 238 -11.38 -7.83 16.27
CA LEU A 238 -10.81 -6.65 15.62
C LEU A 238 -9.76 -5.92 16.49
N GLU A 239 -9.27 -6.49 17.58
CA GLU A 239 -8.16 -5.87 18.33
C GLU A 239 -6.88 -5.82 17.50
N ARG A 240 -6.02 -4.86 17.84
CA ARG A 240 -4.74 -4.60 17.14
C ARG A 240 -3.58 -4.94 18.06
N TYR A 241 -2.64 -5.72 17.57
CA TYR A 241 -1.43 -6.10 18.31
C TYR A 241 -0.18 -5.77 17.51
N LYS A 242 0.87 -5.30 18.20
CA LYS A 242 2.16 -4.98 17.59
C LYS A 242 2.91 -6.28 17.36
N LYS A 243 3.32 -6.56 16.12
CA LYS A 243 4.19 -7.70 15.80
C LYS A 243 5.63 -7.37 16.19
N LYS A 244 6.54 -8.35 16.17
CA LYS A 244 7.98 -8.10 16.37
C LYS A 244 8.52 -7.10 15.34
N SER A 245 8.11 -7.23 14.09
CA SER A 245 8.44 -6.32 13.00
C SER A 245 8.01 -4.86 13.23
N PHE A 246 7.02 -4.60 14.09
CA PHE A 246 6.61 -3.24 14.48
C PHE A 246 7.78 -2.47 15.09
N TYR A 247 8.45 -3.09 16.07
CA TYR A 247 9.54 -2.46 16.81
C TYR A 247 10.81 -2.39 15.97
N TRP A 248 11.07 -3.41 15.15
CA TRP A 248 12.17 -3.37 14.19
C TRP A 248 12.00 -2.22 13.19
N TYR A 249 10.85 -2.10 12.53
CA TYR A 249 10.65 -1.05 11.53
C TYR A 249 10.58 0.35 12.13
N LYS A 250 10.10 0.47 13.37
CA LYS A 250 10.24 1.71 14.15
C LYS A 250 11.70 2.14 14.25
N LYS A 251 12.59 1.21 14.62
CA LYS A 251 14.02 1.49 14.76
C LYS A 251 14.68 1.83 13.41
N VAL A 252 14.27 1.16 12.32
CA VAL A 252 14.70 1.50 10.95
C VAL A 252 14.35 2.95 10.63
N ILE A 253 13.12 3.40 10.91
CA ILE A 253 12.70 4.78 10.64
C ILE A 253 13.43 5.78 11.54
N GLU A 254 13.55 5.49 12.84
CA GLU A 254 14.25 6.36 13.81
C GLU A 254 15.72 6.59 13.45
N THR A 255 16.37 5.59 12.86
CA THR A 255 17.77 5.64 12.43
C THR A 255 17.92 6.01 10.96
N ASN A 256 16.82 6.36 10.27
CA ASN A 256 16.80 6.65 8.85
C ASN A 256 17.51 5.57 7.99
N GLY A 257 17.35 4.29 8.38
CA GLY A 257 17.94 3.15 7.69
C GLY A 257 19.42 2.86 8.02
N GLU A 258 20.03 3.53 9.00
CA GLU A 258 21.38 3.18 9.47
C GLU A 258 21.39 1.81 10.19
N GLU A 259 20.36 1.51 10.98
CA GLU A 259 20.18 0.22 11.63
C GLU A 259 19.15 -0.65 10.88
N LEU A 260 19.65 -1.44 9.93
CA LEU A 260 18.90 -2.49 9.21
C LEU A 260 19.24 -3.88 9.73
#